data_AF-A0A429SRY5-F1
#
_entry.id   AF-A0A429SRY5-F1
#
_cell.length_a   1.000
_cell.length_b   1.000
_cell.length_c   1.000
_cell.angle_alpha   90.00
_cell.angle_beta   90.00
_cell.angle_gamma   90.00
#
_symmetry.space_group_name_H-M   'P 1'
#
loop_
_entity.id
_entity.type
_entity.pdbx_description
1 polymer ?
#
loop_
_entity_poly.entity_id
_entity_poly.type
_entity_poly.pdbx_seq_one_letter_code
_entity_poly.pdbx_strand_id
1 'polypeptide(L)'
;MSPTLTDLSRDPWLLPAVDDLIAANMPAFMGWESPGNWRWHGMYERYPAHQLCLVDGDGTLVAAANGLPVRWDGRASSLPSGSDEVLVEAVDHGPPDRPDALCMLSVSVHPGHRAAGHAERLLTEVRRRSAQDAPRGVVIPVRPTRKHLYPLIPIGEYAAWVRPDGRCFDPWLRTHLELGAVLLGAAERSLVIRQPAARWEEFLGHPLPGPGEHLLPGGLVPLSVGADGRGTYAEPNVWVHHPAGPPAP
;
A
#
# COMPACT_ATOMS: atom_id res chain seq x y z
N MET A 1 8.27 27.18 -1.48
CA MET A 1 7.76 26.96 -2.84
C MET A 1 6.95 25.67 -2.85
N SER A 2 5.90 25.56 -3.67
CA SER A 2 5.14 24.32 -3.78
C SER A 2 6.01 23.24 -4.45
N PRO A 3 6.02 21.99 -3.94
CA PRO A 3 6.78 20.91 -4.56
C PRO A 3 6.41 20.71 -6.05
N THR A 4 7.37 20.36 -6.89
CA THR A 4 7.18 20.03 -8.30
C THR A 4 6.82 18.55 -8.44
N LEU A 5 5.87 18.25 -9.33
CA LEU A 5 5.48 16.87 -9.65
C LEU A 5 6.32 16.34 -10.81
N THR A 6 6.86 15.14 -10.65
CA THR A 6 7.56 14.38 -11.70
C THR A 6 7.25 12.87 -11.55
N ASP A 7 7.96 12.02 -12.29
CA ASP A 7 7.93 10.57 -12.15
C ASP A 7 9.27 9.95 -12.61
N LEU A 8 9.48 8.66 -12.27
CA LEU A 8 10.74 7.97 -12.56
C LEU A 8 11.02 7.80 -14.06
N SER A 9 10.04 8.03 -14.94
CA SER A 9 10.29 8.02 -16.40
C SER A 9 11.03 9.27 -16.87
N ARG A 10 10.82 10.41 -16.18
CA ARG A 10 11.50 11.67 -16.44
C ARG A 10 12.78 11.80 -15.64
N ASP A 11 12.71 11.45 -14.36
CA ASP A 11 13.79 11.68 -13.39
C ASP A 11 14.22 10.35 -12.71
N PRO A 12 14.81 9.40 -13.45
CA PRO A 12 15.12 8.05 -12.95
C PRO A 12 16.14 8.04 -11.80
N TRP A 13 16.96 9.09 -11.65
CA TRP A 13 17.92 9.20 -10.55
C TRP A 13 17.25 9.35 -9.17
N LEU A 14 15.94 9.60 -9.12
CA LEU A 14 15.18 9.65 -7.86
C LEU A 14 14.90 8.27 -7.27
N LEU A 15 15.11 7.18 -8.02
CA LEU A 15 14.73 5.83 -7.60
C LEU A 15 15.31 5.44 -6.22
N PRO A 16 16.61 5.63 -5.91
CA PRO A 16 17.14 5.29 -4.59
C PRO A 16 16.43 6.04 -3.46
N ALA A 17 16.15 7.33 -3.64
CA ALA A 17 15.44 8.14 -2.65
C ALA A 17 13.97 7.72 -2.48
N VAL A 18 13.31 7.28 -3.56
CA VAL A 18 11.95 6.73 -3.51
C VAL A 18 11.94 5.44 -2.69
N ASP A 19 12.89 4.55 -2.94
CA ASP A 19 12.98 3.26 -2.27
C ASP A 19 13.25 3.42 -0.77
N ASP A 20 14.22 4.27 -0.41
CA ASP A 20 14.52 4.63 0.98
C ASP A 20 13.30 5.23 1.69
N LEU A 21 12.55 6.10 1.00
CA LEU A 21 11.37 6.74 1.55
C LEU A 21 10.25 5.73 1.87
N ILE A 22 10.03 4.75 0.98
CA ILE A 22 9.03 3.70 1.19
C ILE A 22 9.44 2.83 2.38
N ALA A 23 10.69 2.37 2.42
CA ALA A 23 11.22 1.57 3.51
C ALA A 23 11.08 2.29 4.86
N ALA A 24 11.39 3.58 4.91
CA ALA A 24 11.29 4.40 6.13
C ALA A 24 9.84 4.64 6.62
N ASN A 25 8.82 4.41 5.79
CA ASN A 25 7.41 4.56 6.17
C ASN A 25 6.76 3.27 6.66
N MET A 26 7.47 2.13 6.64
CA MET A 26 6.94 0.82 7.04
C MET A 26 7.78 0.17 8.15
N PRO A 27 7.21 -0.76 8.94
CA PRO A 27 8.00 -1.64 9.81
C PRO A 27 9.06 -2.41 9.00
N ALA A 28 10.26 -2.59 9.56
CA ALA A 28 11.39 -3.18 8.81
C ALA A 28 11.11 -4.58 8.23
N PHE A 29 10.30 -5.41 8.92
CA PHE A 29 9.93 -6.72 8.40
C PHE A 29 9.09 -6.66 7.11
N MET A 30 8.41 -5.54 6.82
CA MET A 30 7.58 -5.40 5.62
C MET A 30 8.36 -5.51 4.31
N GLY A 31 9.66 -5.23 4.34
CA GLY A 31 10.56 -5.41 3.20
C GLY A 31 11.15 -6.82 3.07
N TRP A 32 10.79 -7.76 3.96
CA TRP A 32 11.30 -9.13 3.88
C TRP A 32 10.67 -9.92 2.73
N GLU A 33 11.23 -11.09 2.45
CA GLU A 33 10.86 -11.89 1.30
C GLU A 33 9.37 -12.29 1.33
N SER A 34 8.66 -11.85 0.30
CA SER A 34 7.29 -12.24 -0.09
C SER A 34 7.23 -12.35 -1.62
N PRO A 35 6.22 -13.03 -2.18
CA PRO A 35 6.02 -13.08 -3.63
C PRO A 35 6.07 -11.71 -4.30
N GLY A 36 5.37 -10.70 -3.75
CA GLY A 36 5.34 -9.34 -4.29
C GLY A 36 6.62 -8.56 -4.05
N ASN A 37 7.24 -8.68 -2.88
CA ASN A 37 8.48 -7.95 -2.56
C ASN A 37 9.63 -8.34 -3.50
N TRP A 38 9.71 -9.60 -3.94
CA TRP A 38 10.66 -10.02 -4.99
C TRP A 38 10.46 -9.32 -6.33
N ARG A 39 9.26 -8.78 -6.59
CA ARG A 39 8.90 -8.07 -7.82
C ARG A 39 8.88 -6.55 -7.65
N TRP A 40 9.04 -6.02 -6.44
CA TRP A 40 8.88 -4.59 -6.17
C TRP A 40 9.75 -3.72 -7.08
N HIS A 41 11.03 -4.05 -7.24
CA HIS A 41 11.93 -3.29 -8.11
C HIS A 41 11.57 -3.40 -9.60
N GLY A 42 11.01 -4.54 -10.01
CA GLY A 42 10.47 -4.73 -11.36
C GLY A 42 9.28 -3.81 -11.68
N MET A 43 8.55 -3.34 -10.66
CA MET A 43 7.53 -2.31 -10.84
C MET A 43 8.15 -0.97 -11.28
N TYR A 44 9.25 -0.55 -10.66
CA TYR A 44 9.95 0.68 -11.02
C TYR A 44 10.41 0.64 -12.48
N GLU A 45 10.98 -0.49 -12.90
CA GLU A 45 11.52 -0.69 -14.25
C GLU A 45 10.44 -0.74 -15.33
N ARG A 46 9.34 -1.46 -15.07
CA ARG A 46 8.27 -1.68 -16.06
C ARG A 46 7.27 -0.54 -16.13
N TYR A 47 7.07 0.18 -15.03
CA TYR A 47 6.03 1.20 -14.89
C TYR A 47 6.55 2.57 -14.43
N PRO A 48 7.68 3.08 -14.94
CA PRO A 48 8.34 4.27 -14.38
C PRO A 48 7.44 5.53 -14.43
N ALA A 49 6.56 5.64 -15.43
CA ALA A 49 5.61 6.75 -15.56
C ALA A 49 4.49 6.76 -14.50
N HIS A 50 4.28 5.63 -13.81
CA HIS A 50 3.33 5.49 -12.71
C HIS A 50 3.97 5.65 -11.34
N GLN A 51 5.29 5.91 -11.26
CA GLN A 51 6.03 6.10 -10.01
C GLN A 51 6.20 7.59 -9.79
N LEU A 52 5.17 8.20 -9.20
CA LEU A 52 5.07 9.64 -9.06
C LEU A 52 5.94 10.14 -7.93
N CYS A 53 6.59 11.27 -8.15
CA CYS A 53 7.45 11.93 -7.18
C CYS A 53 7.00 13.38 -7.00
N LEU A 54 7.01 13.86 -5.76
CA LEU A 54 7.00 15.29 -5.44
C LEU A 54 8.41 15.66 -4.96
N VAL A 55 9.00 16.69 -5.57
CA VAL A 55 10.31 17.22 -5.19
C VAL A 55 10.18 18.69 -4.76
N ASP A 56 10.93 19.13 -3.76
CA ASP A 56 10.94 20.54 -3.35
C ASP A 56 11.78 21.43 -4.29
N GLY A 57 11.98 22.69 -3.90
CA GLY A 57 12.74 23.67 -4.70
C GLY A 57 14.23 23.36 -4.85
N ASP A 58 14.77 22.51 -3.97
CA ASP A 58 16.17 22.08 -3.99
C ASP A 58 16.34 20.73 -4.71
N GLY A 59 15.24 20.16 -5.22
CA GLY A 59 15.22 18.86 -5.88
C GLY A 59 15.14 17.67 -4.91
N THR A 60 14.87 17.90 -3.63
CA THR A 60 14.76 16.83 -2.63
C THR A 60 13.39 16.16 -2.70
N LEU A 61 13.37 14.83 -2.67
CA LEU A 61 12.12 14.05 -2.66
C LEU A 61 11.34 14.30 -1.36
N VAL A 62 10.10 14.80 -1.47
CA VAL A 62 9.22 15.05 -0.33
C VAL A 62 8.10 14.00 -0.18
N ALA A 63 7.67 13.40 -1.28
CA ALA A 63 6.67 12.35 -1.28
C ALA A 63 6.74 11.52 -2.57
N ALA A 64 6.32 10.26 -2.49
CA ALA A 64 6.23 9.36 -3.62
C ALA A 64 4.90 8.60 -3.60
N ALA A 65 4.40 8.26 -4.78
CA ALA A 65 3.26 7.36 -4.94
C ALA A 65 3.57 6.32 -6.04
N ASN A 66 3.38 5.05 -5.71
CA ASN A 66 3.78 3.93 -6.54
C ASN A 66 2.56 3.08 -6.86
N GLY A 67 2.37 2.83 -8.14
CA GLY A 67 1.30 1.99 -8.63
C GLY A 67 1.56 1.53 -10.05
N LEU A 68 0.58 0.81 -10.59
CA LEU A 68 0.67 0.19 -11.91
C LEU A 68 -0.74 -0.03 -12.50
N PRO A 69 -0.85 -0.15 -13.83
CA PRO A 69 -2.12 -0.50 -14.48
C PRO A 69 -2.53 -1.95 -14.20
N VAL A 70 -3.83 -2.19 -13.98
CA VAL A 70 -4.40 -3.54 -13.73
C VAL A 70 -5.66 -3.80 -14.56
N ARG A 71 -5.94 -5.08 -14.79
CA ARG A 71 -7.27 -5.55 -15.20
C ARG A 71 -8.16 -5.65 -13.96
N TRP A 72 -9.41 -5.23 -14.10
CA TRP A 72 -10.40 -5.33 -13.04
C TRP A 72 -11.80 -5.15 -13.61
N ASP A 73 -12.73 -6.03 -13.29
CA ASP A 73 -14.08 -5.99 -13.87
C ASP A 73 -15.07 -5.08 -13.10
N GLY A 74 -14.62 -4.44 -12.02
CA GLY A 74 -15.44 -3.55 -11.18
C GLY A 74 -16.05 -4.23 -9.95
N ARG A 75 -15.87 -5.54 -9.76
CA ARG A 75 -16.41 -6.29 -8.61
C ARG A 75 -15.36 -6.48 -7.53
N ALA A 76 -15.75 -6.39 -6.26
CA ALA A 76 -14.83 -6.70 -5.15
C ALA A 76 -14.26 -8.12 -5.23
N SER A 77 -15.06 -9.08 -5.73
CA SER A 77 -14.67 -10.49 -5.86
C SER A 77 -13.65 -10.78 -6.98
N SER A 78 -13.37 -9.81 -7.86
CA SER A 78 -12.39 -9.95 -8.94
C SER A 78 -11.09 -9.19 -8.65
N LEU A 79 -10.99 -8.53 -7.49
CA LEU A 79 -9.75 -7.94 -7.05
C LEU A 79 -8.75 -9.04 -6.71
N PRO A 80 -7.45 -8.81 -6.94
CA PRO A 80 -6.40 -9.66 -6.41
C PRO A 80 -6.51 -9.80 -4.88
N SER A 81 -5.97 -10.88 -4.34
CA SER A 81 -5.89 -11.14 -2.89
C SER A 81 -5.18 -10.03 -2.10
N GLY A 82 -4.35 -9.23 -2.78
CA GLY A 82 -3.85 -7.93 -2.34
C GLY A 82 -2.56 -7.55 -3.05
N SER A 83 -1.68 -6.82 -2.38
CA SER A 83 -0.45 -6.26 -2.94
C SER A 83 0.49 -7.30 -3.57
N ASP A 84 0.68 -8.45 -2.92
CA ASP A 84 1.55 -9.52 -3.43
C ASP A 84 1.11 -10.00 -4.81
N GLU A 85 -0.18 -10.33 -4.95
CA GLU A 85 -0.74 -10.82 -6.22
C GLU A 85 -0.73 -9.73 -7.30
N VAL A 86 -1.04 -8.47 -6.95
CA VAL A 86 -0.93 -7.34 -7.89
C VAL A 86 0.49 -7.25 -8.48
N LEU A 87 1.52 -7.34 -7.64
CA LEU A 87 2.91 -7.24 -8.07
C LEU A 87 3.37 -8.44 -8.89
N VAL A 88 2.99 -9.65 -8.47
CA VAL A 88 3.29 -10.89 -9.22
C VAL A 88 2.68 -10.79 -10.62
N GLU A 89 1.39 -10.49 -10.72
CA GLU A 89 0.69 -10.42 -12.00
C GLU A 89 1.30 -9.35 -12.92
N ALA A 90 1.52 -8.14 -12.39
CA ALA A 90 2.01 -7.04 -13.19
C ALA A 90 3.47 -7.22 -13.64
N VAL A 91 4.33 -7.80 -12.82
CA VAL A 91 5.76 -7.91 -13.16
C VAL A 91 6.07 -9.18 -13.94
N ASP A 92 5.44 -10.31 -13.61
CA ASP A 92 5.72 -11.58 -14.29
C ASP A 92 5.04 -11.63 -15.67
N HIS A 93 3.85 -11.04 -15.83
CA HIS A 93 3.10 -11.04 -17.10
C HIS A 93 3.17 -9.71 -17.88
N GLY A 94 3.58 -8.62 -17.24
CA GLY A 94 3.69 -7.29 -17.87
C GLY A 94 2.37 -6.51 -17.92
N PRO A 95 2.38 -5.31 -18.54
CA PRO A 95 1.20 -4.44 -18.60
C PRO A 95 0.04 -5.13 -19.33
N PRO A 96 -1.20 -4.97 -18.86
CA PRO A 96 -2.35 -5.41 -19.65
C PRO A 96 -2.49 -4.54 -20.91
N ASP A 97 -2.82 -5.17 -22.05
CA ASP A 97 -3.05 -4.44 -23.33
C ASP A 97 -4.07 -3.31 -23.19
N ARG A 98 -5.07 -3.51 -22.31
CA ARG A 98 -6.12 -2.55 -22.00
C ARG A 98 -6.37 -2.59 -20.48
N PRO A 99 -5.79 -1.66 -19.71
CA PRO A 99 -6.08 -1.57 -18.28
C PRO A 99 -7.50 -1.09 -18.04
N ASP A 100 -8.13 -1.64 -16.99
CA ASP A 100 -9.43 -1.17 -16.51
C ASP A 100 -9.27 -0.12 -15.41
N ALA A 101 -8.22 -0.26 -14.59
CA ALA A 101 -7.94 0.59 -13.44
C ALA A 101 -6.43 0.80 -13.24
N LEU A 102 -6.07 1.80 -12.45
CA LEU A 102 -4.75 1.87 -11.81
C LEU A 102 -4.83 1.26 -10.40
N CYS A 103 -3.84 0.46 -10.02
CA CYS A 103 -3.67 -0.02 -8.65
C CYS A 103 -2.51 0.74 -7.98
N MET A 104 -2.80 1.49 -6.91
CA MET A 104 -1.74 2.13 -6.11
C MET A 104 -1.37 1.23 -4.95
N LEU A 105 -0.07 0.98 -4.77
CA LEU A 105 0.47 0.08 -3.76
C LEU A 105 1.17 0.82 -2.60
N SER A 106 1.69 2.01 -2.85
CA SER A 106 2.30 2.84 -1.82
C SER A 106 2.05 4.33 -2.06
N VAL A 107 1.85 5.06 -0.96
CA VAL A 107 1.94 6.52 -0.90
C VAL A 107 2.75 6.85 0.34
N SER A 108 3.94 7.43 0.14
CA SER A 108 4.91 7.70 1.20
C SER A 108 5.24 9.19 1.24
N VAL A 109 5.29 9.77 2.44
CA VAL A 109 5.58 11.19 2.65
C VAL A 109 6.73 11.32 3.63
N HIS A 110 7.71 12.16 3.28
CA HIS A 110 8.86 12.43 4.14
C HIS A 110 8.38 12.95 5.52
N PRO A 111 8.94 12.48 6.65
CA PRO A 111 8.48 12.86 7.99
C PRO A 111 8.40 14.37 8.23
N GLY A 112 9.38 15.13 7.70
CA GLY A 112 9.42 16.59 7.78
C GLY A 112 8.36 17.33 6.96
N HIS A 113 7.60 16.62 6.11
CA HIS A 113 6.57 17.17 5.22
C HIS A 113 5.18 16.54 5.45
N ARG A 114 4.97 15.84 6.57
CA ARG A 114 3.67 15.28 6.93
C ARG A 114 2.66 16.40 7.23
N ALA A 115 1.37 16.10 7.04
CA ALA A 115 0.26 17.05 7.19
C ALA A 115 0.29 18.28 6.25
N ALA A 116 1.10 18.25 5.18
CA ALA A 116 1.17 19.32 4.17
C ALA A 116 0.32 19.04 2.90
N GLY A 117 -0.62 18.09 2.95
CA GLY A 117 -1.49 17.77 1.82
C GLY A 117 -0.83 17.01 0.66
N HIS A 118 0.39 16.49 0.84
CA HIS A 118 1.17 15.88 -0.26
C HIS A 118 0.62 14.53 -0.71
N ALA A 119 0.10 13.72 0.23
CA ALA A 119 -0.50 12.43 -0.09
C ALA A 119 -1.80 12.64 -0.90
N GLU A 120 -2.63 13.59 -0.47
CA GLU A 120 -3.87 13.99 -1.14
C GLU A 120 -3.60 14.54 -2.55
N ARG A 121 -2.54 15.34 -2.70
CA ARG A 121 -2.10 15.85 -4.01
C ARG A 121 -1.68 14.71 -4.94
N LEU A 122 -0.89 13.75 -4.46
CA LEU A 122 -0.49 12.58 -5.24
C LEU A 122 -1.70 11.73 -5.65
N LEU A 123 -2.62 11.45 -4.73
CA LEU A 123 -3.85 10.71 -5.02
C LEU A 123 -4.73 11.44 -6.06
N THR A 124 -4.86 12.75 -5.93
CA THR A 124 -5.60 13.59 -6.88
C THR A 124 -4.98 13.51 -8.28
N GLU A 125 -3.65 13.56 -8.36
CA GLU A 125 -2.94 13.42 -9.63
C GLU A 125 -3.09 12.03 -10.24
N VAL A 126 -3.00 10.96 -9.45
CA VAL A 126 -3.24 9.59 -9.94
C VAL A 126 -4.64 9.48 -10.53
N ARG A 127 -5.67 10.00 -9.84
CA ARG A 127 -7.05 10.01 -10.35
C ARG A 127 -7.18 10.80 -11.66
N ARG A 128 -6.49 11.93 -11.75
CA ARG A 128 -6.46 12.75 -12.98
C ARG A 128 -5.82 11.98 -14.14
N ARG A 129 -4.71 11.26 -13.89
CA ARG A 129 -4.05 10.41 -14.89
C ARG A 129 -4.92 9.20 -15.27
N SER A 130 -5.58 8.55 -14.30
CA SER A 130 -6.44 7.38 -14.57
C SER A 130 -7.66 7.72 -15.43
N ALA A 131 -8.17 8.95 -15.37
CA ALA A 131 -9.37 9.35 -16.11
C ALA A 131 -9.23 9.23 -17.64
N GLN A 132 -8.01 9.14 -18.17
CA GLN A 132 -7.73 9.03 -19.61
C GLN A 132 -7.67 7.56 -20.07
N ASP A 133 -6.99 6.71 -19.28
CA ASP A 133 -6.57 5.38 -19.74
C ASP A 133 -7.10 4.22 -18.88
N ALA A 134 -7.75 4.51 -17.74
CA ALA A 134 -8.29 3.54 -16.80
C ALA A 134 -9.77 3.85 -16.52
N PRO A 135 -10.71 3.28 -17.31
CA PRO A 135 -12.12 3.67 -17.30
C PRO A 135 -12.83 3.43 -15.96
N ARG A 136 -12.26 2.62 -15.06
CA ARG A 136 -12.80 2.37 -13.73
C ARG A 136 -12.14 3.21 -12.64
N GLY A 137 -11.06 3.93 -12.92
CA GLY A 137 -10.38 4.79 -11.95
C GLY A 137 -9.27 4.07 -11.21
N VAL A 138 -9.23 4.20 -9.88
CA VAL A 138 -8.10 3.77 -9.04
C VAL A 138 -8.55 2.83 -7.94
N VAL A 139 -7.89 1.68 -7.79
CA VAL A 139 -8.05 0.76 -6.65
C VAL A 139 -6.79 0.76 -5.80
N ILE A 140 -6.93 0.60 -4.49
CA ILE A 140 -5.79 0.68 -3.55
C ILE A 140 -6.03 -0.34 -2.42
N PRO A 141 -5.11 -1.29 -2.15
CA PRO A 141 -5.16 -2.13 -0.97
C PRO A 141 -4.54 -1.34 0.19
N VAL A 142 -5.36 -0.56 0.88
CA VAL A 142 -4.90 0.37 1.92
C VAL A 142 -4.49 -0.38 3.18
N ARG A 143 -3.25 -0.16 3.62
CA ARG A 143 -2.75 -0.52 4.94
C ARG A 143 -3.18 0.54 5.96
N PRO A 144 -4.13 0.27 6.88
CA PRO A 144 -4.62 1.32 7.78
C PRO A 144 -3.58 1.68 8.85
N THR A 145 -3.38 2.97 9.05
CA THR A 145 -2.24 3.48 9.85
C THR A 145 -2.36 3.20 11.35
N ARG A 146 -3.57 3.03 11.89
CA ARG A 146 -3.79 2.76 13.33
C ARG A 146 -4.17 1.30 13.62
N LYS A 147 -4.30 0.44 12.61
CA LYS A 147 -4.72 -0.95 12.80
C LYS A 147 -3.76 -1.75 13.70
N HIS A 148 -2.47 -1.43 13.67
CA HIS A 148 -1.45 -2.06 14.52
C HIS A 148 -1.69 -1.88 16.04
N LEU A 149 -2.52 -0.91 16.44
CA LEU A 149 -2.95 -0.72 17.84
C LEU A 149 -4.06 -1.70 18.25
N TYR A 150 -4.70 -2.34 17.28
CA TYR A 150 -5.83 -3.27 17.45
C TYR A 150 -5.58 -4.58 16.70
N PRO A 151 -4.43 -5.26 16.91
CA PRO A 151 -4.02 -6.38 16.05
C PRO A 151 -4.96 -7.59 16.15
N LEU A 152 -5.67 -7.74 17.28
CA LEU A 152 -6.60 -8.85 17.52
C LEU A 152 -7.97 -8.68 16.85
N ILE A 153 -8.27 -7.50 16.32
CA ILE A 153 -9.56 -7.22 15.68
C ILE A 153 -9.47 -7.58 14.19
N PRO A 154 -10.43 -8.33 13.62
CA PRO A 154 -10.48 -8.58 12.18
C PRO A 154 -10.47 -7.27 11.37
N ILE A 155 -9.79 -7.26 10.23
CA ILE A 155 -9.60 -6.03 9.45
C ILE A 155 -10.93 -5.42 8.98
N GLY A 156 -11.90 -6.26 8.61
CA GLY A 156 -13.23 -5.82 8.18
C GLY A 156 -14.01 -5.12 9.28
N GLU A 157 -13.96 -5.67 10.51
CA GLU A 157 -14.58 -5.04 11.68
C GLU A 157 -13.92 -3.71 12.02
N TYR A 158 -12.58 -3.66 12.01
CA TYR A 158 -11.82 -2.44 12.25
C TYR A 158 -12.14 -1.35 11.20
N ALA A 159 -12.22 -1.72 9.92
CA ALA A 159 -12.50 -0.79 8.83
C ALA A 159 -13.90 -0.16 8.93
N ALA A 160 -14.85 -0.87 9.57
CA ALA A 160 -16.21 -0.39 9.81
C ALA A 160 -16.33 0.54 11.03
N TRP A 161 -15.28 0.69 11.84
CA TRP A 161 -15.34 1.57 13.01
C TRP A 161 -15.48 3.04 12.61
N VAL A 162 -16.34 3.74 13.36
CA VAL A 162 -16.63 5.16 13.19
C VAL A 162 -16.36 5.93 14.48
N ARG A 163 -15.97 7.19 14.34
CA ARG A 163 -15.85 8.14 15.45
C ARG A 163 -17.23 8.66 15.86
N PRO A 164 -17.35 9.32 17.04
CA PRO A 164 -18.61 9.97 17.45
C PRO A 164 -19.14 11.02 16.46
N ASP A 165 -18.29 11.58 15.61
CA ASP A 165 -18.67 12.53 14.55
C ASP A 165 -19.12 11.85 13.24
N GLY A 166 -19.28 10.52 13.24
CA GLY A 166 -19.74 9.72 12.10
C GLY A 166 -18.66 9.40 11.06
N ARG A 167 -17.43 9.93 11.20
CA ARG A 167 -16.37 9.68 10.22
C ARG A 167 -15.61 8.39 10.51
N CYS A 168 -15.02 7.78 9.47
CA CYS A 168 -14.19 6.59 9.60
C CYS A 168 -13.10 6.77 10.67
N PHE A 169 -12.91 5.74 11.51
CA PHE A 169 -12.00 5.77 12.65
C PHE A 169 -10.54 5.92 12.24
N ASP A 170 -10.05 5.09 11.32
CA ASP A 170 -8.68 5.13 10.84
C ASP A 170 -8.42 6.41 10.04
N PRO A 171 -7.35 7.18 10.35
CA PRO A 171 -7.13 8.45 9.68
C PRO A 171 -6.79 8.30 8.20
N TRP A 172 -6.13 7.23 7.79
CA TRP A 172 -5.74 7.06 6.39
C TRP A 172 -6.89 6.55 5.54
N LEU A 173 -7.68 5.60 6.04
CA LEU A 173 -8.95 5.23 5.38
C LEU A 173 -9.89 6.44 5.28
N ARG A 174 -9.99 7.24 6.35
CA ARG A 174 -10.82 8.46 6.35
C ARG A 174 -10.38 9.44 5.25
N THR A 175 -9.08 9.68 5.06
CA THR A 175 -8.59 10.53 3.96
C THR A 175 -9.08 10.03 2.59
N HIS A 176 -9.01 8.72 2.33
CA HIS A 176 -9.53 8.18 1.06
C HIS A 176 -11.04 8.40 0.89
N LEU A 177 -11.83 8.15 1.93
CA LEU A 177 -13.29 8.32 1.89
C LEU A 177 -13.69 9.80 1.74
N GLU A 178 -13.01 10.71 2.44
CA GLU A 178 -13.21 12.16 2.31
C GLU A 178 -12.83 12.67 0.89
N LEU A 179 -11.96 11.95 0.17
CA LEU A 179 -11.65 12.21 -1.25
C LEU A 179 -12.63 11.55 -2.24
N GLY A 180 -13.69 10.91 -1.74
CA GLY A 180 -14.74 10.28 -2.55
C GLY A 180 -14.51 8.81 -2.88
N ALA A 181 -13.61 8.13 -2.17
CA ALA A 181 -13.46 6.69 -2.32
C ALA A 181 -14.63 5.91 -1.70
N VAL A 182 -14.78 4.66 -2.12
CA VAL A 182 -15.66 3.67 -1.48
C VAL A 182 -14.84 2.49 -0.96
N LEU A 183 -15.27 1.87 0.13
CA LEU A 183 -14.69 0.61 0.62
C LEU A 183 -15.24 -0.55 -0.22
N LEU A 184 -14.36 -1.43 -0.70
CA LEU A 184 -14.73 -2.64 -1.44
C LEU A 184 -14.68 -3.90 -0.59
N GLY A 185 -13.79 -3.95 0.41
CA GLY A 185 -13.68 -5.10 1.31
C GLY A 185 -12.26 -5.34 1.82
N ALA A 186 -12.09 -6.44 2.55
CA ALA A 186 -10.81 -6.85 3.08
C ALA A 186 -9.95 -7.57 2.04
N ALA A 187 -8.66 -7.25 2.03
CA ALA A 187 -7.60 -8.04 1.40
C ALA A 187 -6.90 -8.83 2.52
N GLU A 188 -7.48 -9.95 2.95
CA GLU A 188 -7.09 -10.65 4.19
C GLU A 188 -5.63 -11.12 4.23
N ARG A 189 -5.01 -11.31 3.06
CA ARG A 189 -3.63 -11.80 2.92
C ARG A 189 -2.90 -10.96 1.87
N SER A 190 -2.96 -9.65 2.01
CA SER A 190 -2.44 -8.69 1.04
C SER A 190 -0.94 -8.80 0.82
N LEU A 191 -0.20 -9.12 1.88
CA LEU A 191 1.22 -9.41 1.83
C LEU A 191 1.54 -10.53 2.82
N VAL A 192 2.28 -11.56 2.38
CA VAL A 192 2.58 -12.73 3.21
C VAL A 192 4.09 -12.94 3.33
N ILE A 193 4.61 -12.75 4.53
CA ILE A 193 6.01 -13.00 4.87
C ILE A 193 6.08 -14.29 5.70
N ARG A 194 6.88 -15.25 5.24
CA ARG A 194 7.10 -16.51 5.95
C ARG A 194 8.58 -16.81 6.13
N GLN A 195 9.07 -16.66 7.35
CA GLN A 195 10.48 -16.80 7.71
C GLN A 195 10.69 -17.86 8.81
N PRO A 196 11.92 -18.37 9.00
CA PRO A 196 12.24 -19.15 10.20
C PRO A 196 11.90 -18.38 11.48
N ALA A 197 11.39 -19.07 12.51
CA ALA A 197 11.06 -18.46 13.79
C ALA A 197 12.25 -17.72 14.40
N ALA A 198 13.47 -18.26 14.27
CA ALA A 198 14.70 -17.63 14.74
C ALA A 198 14.94 -16.20 14.19
N ARG A 199 14.56 -15.93 12.93
CA ARG A 199 14.69 -14.58 12.34
C ARG A 199 13.66 -13.62 12.94
N TRP A 200 12.47 -14.12 13.26
CA TRP A 200 11.47 -13.32 13.98
C TRP A 200 11.90 -13.04 15.42
N GLU A 201 12.48 -14.03 16.12
CA GLU A 201 13.04 -13.85 17.47
C GLU A 201 14.15 -12.79 17.49
N GLU A 202 15.06 -12.83 16.50
CA GLU A 202 16.10 -11.81 16.33
C GLU A 202 15.49 -10.41 16.14
N PHE A 203 14.48 -10.29 15.28
CA PHE A 203 13.78 -9.01 15.06
C PHE A 203 13.03 -8.52 16.31
N LEU A 204 12.39 -9.43 17.05
CA LEU A 204 11.60 -9.12 18.24
C LEU A 204 12.47 -8.86 19.48
N GLY A 205 13.70 -9.36 19.50
CA GLY A 205 14.59 -9.29 20.66
C GLY A 205 14.17 -10.21 21.82
N HIS A 206 13.28 -11.19 21.57
CA HIS A 206 12.83 -12.16 22.58
C HIS A 206 12.43 -13.50 21.91
N PRO A 207 12.42 -14.61 22.67
CA PRO A 207 12.07 -15.92 22.11
C PRO A 207 10.59 -16.04 21.75
N LEU A 208 10.30 -16.96 20.81
CA LEU A 208 8.99 -17.42 20.38
C LEU A 208 8.86 -18.90 20.77
N PRO A 209 8.54 -19.21 22.05
CA PRO A 209 8.80 -20.52 22.66
C PRO A 209 7.95 -21.69 22.13
N GLY A 210 6.99 -21.44 21.24
CA GLY A 210 6.19 -22.50 20.66
C GLY A 210 5.19 -22.02 19.62
N PRO A 211 4.46 -22.97 19.00
CA PRO A 211 3.43 -22.69 18.02
C PRO A 211 2.30 -21.85 18.61
N GLY A 212 1.68 -21.00 17.77
CA GLY A 212 0.57 -20.13 18.14
C GLY A 212 0.70 -18.72 17.61
N GLU A 213 -0.21 -17.85 18.05
CA GLU A 213 -0.23 -16.43 17.68
C GLU A 213 0.63 -15.61 18.66
N HIS A 214 1.54 -14.81 18.11
CA HIS A 214 2.42 -13.93 18.88
C HIS A 214 2.24 -12.49 18.41
N LEU A 215 2.18 -11.54 19.35
CA LEU A 215 2.07 -10.13 18.98
C LEU A 215 3.33 -9.67 18.25
N LEU A 216 3.15 -9.08 17.07
CA LEU A 216 4.21 -8.51 16.26
C LEU A 216 4.10 -6.98 16.31
N PRO A 217 5.01 -6.27 17.00
CA PRO A 217 5.01 -4.82 17.03
C PRO A 217 5.01 -4.21 15.63
N GLY A 218 4.05 -3.32 15.36
CA GLY A 218 3.86 -2.69 14.05
C GLY A 218 3.10 -3.55 13.03
N GLY A 219 2.88 -4.84 13.31
CA GLY A 219 2.02 -5.72 12.52
C GLY A 219 0.54 -5.41 12.71
N LEU A 220 -0.26 -5.62 11.65
CA LEU A 220 -1.69 -5.36 11.68
C LEU A 220 -2.50 -6.52 12.28
N VAL A 221 -1.89 -7.70 12.37
CA VAL A 221 -2.39 -8.93 12.98
C VAL A 221 -1.24 -9.65 13.67
N PRO A 222 -1.52 -10.63 14.56
CA PRO A 222 -0.47 -11.45 15.16
C PRO A 222 0.34 -12.24 14.12
N LEU A 223 1.56 -12.62 14.51
CA LEU A 223 2.43 -13.56 13.82
C LEU A 223 2.03 -14.99 14.20
N SER A 224 1.68 -15.82 13.22
CA SER A 224 1.39 -17.23 13.44
C SER A 224 2.68 -18.06 13.35
N VAL A 225 3.11 -18.65 14.46
CA VAL A 225 4.25 -19.59 14.51
C VAL A 225 3.73 -21.02 14.39
N GLY A 226 4.25 -21.76 13.40
CA GLY A 226 3.90 -23.16 13.16
C GLY A 226 4.80 -24.14 13.92
N ALA A 227 4.34 -25.39 14.02
CA ALA A 227 5.13 -26.51 14.57
C ALA A 227 6.35 -26.88 13.71
N ASP A 228 6.44 -26.36 12.49
CA ASP A 228 7.56 -26.49 11.56
C ASP A 228 8.71 -25.51 11.85
N GLY A 229 8.60 -24.72 12.93
CA GLY A 229 9.61 -23.72 13.31
C GLY A 229 9.61 -22.49 12.40
N ARG A 230 8.50 -22.18 11.72
CA ARG A 230 8.37 -21.00 10.86
C ARG A 230 7.25 -20.07 11.31
N GLY A 231 7.53 -18.78 11.26
CA GLY A 231 6.55 -17.72 11.51
C GLY A 231 5.98 -17.20 10.21
N THR A 232 4.66 -17.06 10.14
CA THR A 232 3.93 -16.49 9.01
C THR A 232 3.18 -15.24 9.45
N TYR A 233 3.55 -14.09 8.91
CA TYR A 233 2.80 -12.85 9.03
C TYR A 233 2.03 -12.63 7.72
N ALA A 234 0.71 -12.66 7.79
CA ALA A 234 -0.18 -12.40 6.66
C ALA A 234 -0.88 -11.05 6.88
N GLU A 235 -0.34 -9.99 6.29
CA GLU A 235 -0.86 -8.64 6.47
C GLU A 235 -2.22 -8.46 5.77
N PRO A 236 -3.27 -8.04 6.48
CA PRO A 236 -4.51 -7.63 5.86
C PRO A 236 -4.52 -6.15 5.47
N ASN A 237 -5.05 -5.85 4.29
CA ASN A 237 -5.34 -4.48 3.85
C ASN A 237 -6.85 -4.29 3.63
N VAL A 238 -7.26 -3.07 3.31
CA VAL A 238 -8.64 -2.73 2.93
C VAL A 238 -8.64 -2.20 1.51
N TRP A 239 -9.31 -2.89 0.61
CA TRP A 239 -9.51 -2.41 -0.75
C TRP A 239 -10.42 -1.18 -0.75
N VAL A 240 -9.92 -0.08 -1.31
CA VAL A 240 -10.68 1.13 -1.58
C VAL A 240 -10.67 1.44 -3.07
N HIS A 241 -11.73 2.07 -3.54
CA HIS A 241 -11.90 2.42 -4.95
C HIS A 241 -12.26 3.89 -5.10
N HIS A 242 -11.48 4.60 -5.93
CA HIS A 242 -11.79 5.94 -6.42
C HIS A 242 -12.34 5.82 -7.84
N PRO A 243 -13.66 6.02 -8.04
CA PRO A 243 -14.27 5.94 -9.37
C PRO A 243 -13.66 6.93 -10.37
N ALA A 244 -13.64 6.56 -11.65
CA ALA A 244 -13.34 7.49 -12.74
C ALA A 244 -14.47 8.53 -12.85
N GLY A 245 -14.14 9.81 -12.75
CA GLY A 245 -15.09 10.92 -12.79
C GLY A 245 -14.91 11.92 -11.64
N PRO A 246 -15.53 13.11 -11.71
CA PRO A 246 -15.53 14.04 -10.59
C PRO A 246 -16.16 13.37 -9.36
N PRO A 247 -15.68 13.66 -8.13
CA PRO A 247 -16.34 13.16 -6.92
C PRO A 247 -17.82 13.52 -6.98
N ALA A 248 -18.70 12.60 -6.56
CA ALA A 248 -20.13 12.90 -6.44
C ALA A 248 -20.30 14.14 -5.54
N PRO A 249 -21.20 15.07 -5.90
CA PRO A 249 -21.41 16.33 -5.17
C PRO A 249 -21.85 16.13 -3.72
#